data_AF-A0A820NCA8-F1
#
_entry.id   AF-A0A820NCA8-F1
#
_cell.length_a   1.000
_cell.length_b   1.000
_cell.length_c   1.000
_cell.angle_alpha   90.00
_cell.angle_beta   90.00
_cell.angle_gamma   90.00
#
_symmetry.space_group_name_H-M   'P 1'
#
loop_
_entity.id
_entity.type
_entity.pdbx_description
1 polymer ?
#
loop_
_entity_poly.entity_id
_entity_poly.type
_entity_poly.pdbx_seq_one_letter_code
_entity_poly.pdbx_strand_id
1 'polypeptide(L)'
;MSQSCSIQKYIRAPRGCCQKSLCLQHSSEHNALLVGQLNSFTDEINALDDRLRTLNTQNTTSNYHQKRQQWRDDCHKEIDCLLEKKCQDLDQVINENVEQHRKELNRIHLKITDLTNAQEATRQDIDSLNATIHPLKSEMNKIE
;
A
#
# COMPACT_ATOMS: atom_id res chain seq x y z
N MET A 1 -20.56 -25.64 -82.02
CA MET A 1 -19.52 -25.84 -80.99
C MET A 1 -19.26 -24.49 -80.34
N SER A 2 -19.67 -24.34 -79.07
CA SER A 2 -19.58 -23.08 -78.33
C SER A 2 -18.88 -23.34 -77.00
N GLN A 3 -17.56 -23.52 -77.07
CA GLN A 3 -16.67 -23.18 -75.96
C GLN A 3 -16.38 -21.67 -76.11
N SER A 4 -16.32 -20.83 -75.09
CA SER A 4 -15.86 -21.01 -73.72
C SER A 4 -16.42 -19.89 -72.83
N CYS A 5 -16.69 -20.16 -71.55
CA CYS A 5 -16.45 -19.18 -70.50
C CYS A 5 -15.50 -19.82 -69.49
N SER A 6 -14.21 -19.68 -69.77
CA SER A 6 -13.16 -20.02 -68.82
C SER A 6 -13.05 -18.84 -67.88
N ILE A 7 -13.57 -19.00 -66.66
CA ILE A 7 -13.52 -18.02 -65.57
C ILE A 7 -12.07 -17.52 -65.45
N GLN A 8 -11.81 -16.33 -65.98
CA GLN A 8 -10.50 -15.71 -65.95
C GLN A 8 -10.46 -14.76 -64.76
N LYS A 9 -9.43 -14.99 -63.94
CA LYS A 9 -8.98 -14.22 -62.79
C LYS A 9 -9.24 -12.72 -62.91
N TYR A 10 -9.81 -12.17 -61.84
CA TYR A 10 -9.48 -10.87 -61.25
C TYR A 10 -8.97 -9.78 -62.19
N ILE A 11 -9.84 -8.87 -62.66
CA ILE A 11 -9.53 -7.44 -62.84
C ILE A 11 -10.79 -6.63 -62.50
N ARG A 12 -10.65 -5.67 -61.57
CA ARG A 12 -11.66 -4.65 -61.22
C ARG A 12 -11.88 -3.71 -62.42
N ALA A 13 -13.16 -3.41 -62.68
CA ALA A 13 -13.74 -2.37 -63.57
C ALA A 13 -14.00 -2.76 -65.05
N PRO A 14 -14.87 -2.02 -65.76
CA PRO A 14 -16.32 -2.00 -65.59
C PRO A 14 -17.04 -2.45 -66.88
N ARG A 15 -18.23 -3.04 -66.76
CA ARG A 15 -19.27 -3.16 -67.81
C ARG A 15 -18.75 -3.52 -69.22
N GLY A 16 -18.51 -4.80 -69.51
CA GLY A 16 -18.20 -5.18 -70.90
C GLY A 16 -18.11 -6.66 -71.25
N CYS A 17 -18.32 -7.60 -70.32
CA CYS A 17 -17.97 -9.00 -70.59
C CYS A 17 -19.06 -9.84 -71.28
N CYS A 18 -20.25 -9.31 -71.54
CA CYS A 18 -21.30 -10.07 -72.21
C CYS A 18 -21.99 -9.27 -73.32
N GLN A 19 -21.52 -9.51 -74.55
CA GLN A 19 -22.18 -9.09 -75.79
C GLN A 19 -23.35 -10.02 -76.19
N LYS A 20 -23.75 -10.94 -75.30
CA LYS A 20 -24.94 -11.79 -75.46
C LYS A 20 -25.95 -11.43 -74.38
N SER A 21 -26.87 -10.57 -74.77
CA SER A 21 -28.00 -10.14 -73.99
C SER A 21 -28.99 -11.29 -73.72
N LEU A 22 -29.50 -11.34 -72.49
CA LEU A 22 -30.89 -11.71 -72.13
C LEU A 22 -31.26 -13.20 -71.99
N CYS A 23 -30.43 -13.99 -71.30
CA CYS A 23 -30.90 -15.27 -70.76
C CYS A 23 -31.07 -15.14 -69.23
N LEU A 24 -32.31 -15.33 -68.73
CA LEU A 24 -32.64 -15.28 -67.30
C LEU A 24 -31.74 -16.22 -66.48
N GLN A 25 -31.41 -17.38 -67.05
CA GLN A 25 -30.54 -18.37 -66.44
C GLN A 25 -29.12 -17.83 -66.20
N HIS A 26 -28.55 -17.07 -67.15
CA HIS A 26 -27.22 -16.50 -66.97
C HIS A 26 -27.20 -15.38 -65.91
N SER A 27 -28.26 -14.58 -65.84
CA SER A 27 -28.43 -13.60 -64.75
C SER A 27 -28.55 -14.31 -63.39
N SER A 28 -29.25 -15.44 -63.35
CA SER A 28 -29.38 -16.25 -62.14
C SER A 28 -28.05 -16.87 -61.69
N GLU A 29 -27.17 -17.26 -62.62
CA GLU A 29 -25.81 -17.75 -62.32
C GLU A 29 -24.92 -16.65 -61.71
N HIS A 30 -24.95 -15.45 -62.30
CA HIS A 30 -24.25 -14.28 -61.73
C HIS A 30 -24.79 -13.90 -60.35
N ASN A 31 -26.12 -13.94 -60.18
CA ASN A 31 -26.75 -13.67 -58.90
C ASN A 31 -26.36 -14.74 -57.86
N ALA A 32 -26.33 -16.02 -58.23
CA ALA A 32 -25.90 -17.10 -57.35
C ALA A 32 -24.43 -16.94 -56.93
N LEU A 33 -23.55 -16.52 -57.85
CA LEU A 33 -22.15 -16.26 -57.56
C LEU A 33 -21.96 -15.04 -56.64
N LEU A 34 -22.72 -13.97 -56.86
CA LEU A 34 -22.73 -12.80 -55.98
C LEU A 34 -23.26 -13.13 -54.59
N VAL A 35 -24.34 -13.92 -54.49
CA VAL A 35 -24.89 -14.40 -53.22
C VAL A 35 -23.88 -15.28 -52.49
N GLY A 36 -23.17 -16.16 -53.20
CA GLY A 36 -22.08 -16.96 -52.62
C GLY A 36 -20.95 -16.11 -52.07
N GLN A 37 -20.54 -15.06 -52.79
CA GLN A 37 -19.53 -14.10 -52.32
C GLN A 37 -20.02 -13.30 -51.11
N LEU A 38 -21.28 -12.85 -51.11
CA LEU A 38 -21.86 -12.13 -49.99
C LEU A 38 -21.93 -13.00 -48.73
N ASN A 39 -22.34 -14.27 -48.86
CA ASN A 39 -22.37 -15.21 -47.75
C ASN A 39 -20.98 -15.43 -47.16
N SER A 40 -19.96 -15.62 -48.02
CA SER A 40 -18.56 -15.72 -47.60
C SER A 40 -18.10 -14.47 -46.83
N PHE A 41 -18.47 -13.27 -47.27
CA PHE A 41 -18.14 -12.05 -46.54
C PHE A 41 -18.90 -11.94 -45.22
N THR A 42 -20.15 -12.36 -45.16
CA THR A 42 -20.93 -12.43 -43.91
C THR A 42 -20.27 -13.37 -42.92
N ASP A 43 -19.79 -14.54 -43.36
CA ASP A 43 -19.09 -15.49 -42.51
C ASP A 43 -17.76 -14.92 -41.97
N GLU A 44 -16.99 -14.21 -42.81
CA GLU A 44 -15.76 -13.52 -42.38
C GLU A 44 -16.05 -12.40 -41.37
N ILE A 45 -17.10 -11.62 -41.57
CA ILE A 45 -17.52 -10.55 -40.64
C ILE A 45 -17.93 -11.16 -39.29
N ASN A 46 -18.69 -12.24 -39.30
CA ASN A 46 -19.11 -12.93 -38.08
C ASN A 46 -17.90 -13.51 -37.33
N ALA A 47 -16.96 -14.14 -38.05
CA ALA A 47 -15.72 -14.64 -37.44
C ALA A 47 -14.85 -13.52 -36.84
N LEU A 48 -14.83 -12.33 -37.47
CA LEU A 48 -14.14 -11.16 -36.92
C LEU A 48 -14.87 -10.59 -35.70
N ASP A 49 -16.21 -10.54 -35.68
CA ASP A 49 -17.00 -10.10 -34.53
C ASP A 49 -16.79 -11.03 -33.33
N ASP A 50 -16.81 -12.35 -33.53
CA ASP A 50 -16.52 -13.33 -32.48
C ASP A 50 -15.08 -13.19 -31.95
N ARG A 51 -14.11 -12.93 -32.83
CA ARG A 51 -12.72 -12.64 -32.43
C ARG A 51 -12.60 -11.34 -31.63
N LEU A 52 -13.40 -10.32 -31.96
CA LEU A 52 -13.48 -9.06 -31.22
C LEU A 52 -14.14 -9.22 -29.86
N ARG A 53 -15.19 -10.05 -29.76
CA ARG A 53 -15.84 -10.40 -28.48
C ARG A 53 -14.94 -11.23 -27.58
N THR A 54 -14.15 -12.14 -28.17
CA THR A 54 -13.18 -12.97 -27.45
C THR A 54 -11.86 -12.26 -27.16
N LEU A 55 -11.58 -11.11 -27.79
CA LEU A 55 -10.51 -10.21 -27.40
C LEU A 55 -10.82 -9.67 -26.00
N ASN A 56 -10.35 -10.46 -25.04
CA ASN A 56 -10.48 -10.49 -23.59
C ASN A 56 -9.99 -9.22 -22.86
N THR A 57 -10.06 -8.07 -23.52
CA THR A 57 -9.59 -6.76 -23.07
C THR A 57 -10.22 -6.35 -21.74
N GLN A 58 -11.50 -6.67 -21.54
CA GLN A 58 -12.21 -6.35 -20.29
C GLN A 58 -11.72 -7.20 -19.12
N ASN A 59 -11.50 -8.51 -19.30
CA ASN A 59 -11.02 -9.36 -18.22
C ASN A 59 -9.50 -9.21 -18.00
N THR A 60 -8.69 -8.93 -19.03
CA THR A 60 -7.31 -8.48 -18.79
C THR A 60 -7.27 -7.18 -17.99
N THR A 61 -8.11 -6.19 -18.34
CA THR A 61 -8.19 -4.90 -17.62
C THR A 61 -8.65 -5.10 -16.18
N SER A 62 -9.69 -5.92 -15.97
CA SER A 62 -10.18 -6.29 -14.63
C SER A 62 -9.08 -6.95 -13.79
N ASN A 63 -8.34 -7.92 -14.35
CA ASN A 63 -7.23 -8.59 -13.69
C ASN A 63 -6.11 -7.61 -13.32
N TYR A 64 -5.76 -6.67 -14.19
CA TYR A 64 -4.78 -5.62 -13.86
C TYR A 64 -5.26 -4.72 -12.73
N HIS A 65 -6.53 -4.31 -12.74
CA HIS A 65 -7.11 -3.51 -11.66
C HIS A 65 -7.10 -4.26 -10.32
N GLN A 66 -7.46 -5.55 -10.32
CA GLN A 66 -7.44 -6.39 -9.13
C GLN A 66 -6.02 -6.53 -8.58
N LYS A 67 -5.03 -6.86 -9.42
CA LYS A 67 -3.62 -6.96 -8.99
C LYS A 67 -3.09 -5.65 -8.43
N ARG A 68 -3.46 -4.52 -9.05
CA ARG A 68 -3.08 -3.20 -8.58
C ARG A 68 -3.72 -2.85 -7.23
N GLN A 69 -4.99 -3.21 -7.04
CA GLN A 69 -5.67 -3.03 -5.76
C GLN A 69 -5.02 -3.89 -4.68
N GLN A 70 -4.77 -5.17 -4.98
CA GLN A 70 -4.08 -6.09 -4.07
C GLN A 70 -2.72 -5.53 -3.65
N TRP A 71 -1.90 -5.06 -4.61
CA TRP A 71 -0.61 -4.47 -4.29
C TRP A 71 -0.72 -3.23 -3.39
N ARG A 72 -1.72 -2.36 -3.61
CA ARG A 72 -1.98 -1.23 -2.70
C ARG A 72 -2.32 -1.71 -1.29
N ASP A 73 -3.20 -2.70 -1.18
CA ASP A 73 -3.64 -3.21 0.11
C ASP A 73 -2.49 -3.90 0.85
N ASP A 74 -1.63 -4.61 0.14
CA ASP A 74 -0.43 -5.25 0.69
C ASP A 74 0.58 -4.19 1.16
N CYS A 75 0.83 -3.15 0.36
CA CYS A 75 1.70 -2.04 0.77
C CYS A 75 1.17 -1.31 2.01
N HIS A 76 -0.13 -1.01 2.08
CA HIS A 76 -0.71 -0.37 3.26
C HIS A 76 -0.56 -1.26 4.50
N LYS A 77 -0.84 -2.56 4.41
CA LYS A 77 -0.63 -3.50 5.51
C LYS A 77 0.81 -3.54 5.99
N GLU A 78 1.77 -3.54 5.07
CA GLU A 78 3.20 -3.53 5.42
C GLU A 78 3.60 -2.25 6.16
N ILE A 79 3.11 -1.10 5.67
CA ILE A 79 3.32 0.20 6.30
C ILE A 79 2.71 0.23 7.71
N ASP A 80 1.46 -0.22 7.86
CA ASP A 80 0.76 -0.25 9.14
C ASP A 80 1.48 -1.15 10.15
N CYS A 81 1.92 -2.33 9.72
CA CYS A 81 2.69 -3.25 10.57
C CYS A 81 4.02 -2.62 11.02
N LEU A 82 4.72 -1.94 10.11
CA LEU A 82 5.97 -1.25 10.43
C LEU A 82 5.74 -0.10 11.41
N LEU A 83 4.67 0.69 11.21
CA LEU A 83 4.30 1.78 12.11
C LEU A 83 3.97 1.27 13.50
N GLU A 84 3.14 0.23 13.61
CA GLU A 84 2.79 -0.39 14.89
C GLU A 84 4.03 -0.88 15.63
N LYS A 85 4.93 -1.59 14.94
CA LYS A 85 6.19 -2.04 15.51
C LYS A 85 7.05 -0.87 16.01
N LYS A 86 7.12 0.23 15.24
CA LYS A 86 7.88 1.41 15.65
C LYS A 86 7.29 2.13 16.84
N CYS A 87 5.97 2.18 16.96
CA CYS A 87 5.31 2.70 18.16
C CYS A 87 5.65 1.84 19.38
N GLN A 88 5.58 0.51 19.26
CA GLN A 88 5.93 -0.40 20.34
C GLN A 88 7.41 -0.27 20.76
N ASP A 89 8.33 -0.19 19.78
CA ASP A 89 9.76 0.04 20.04
C ASP A 89 9.98 1.35 20.81
N LEU A 90 9.29 2.43 20.42
CA LEU A 90 9.38 3.73 21.07
C LEU A 90 8.82 3.72 22.48
N ASP A 91 7.64 3.12 22.69
CA ASP A 91 7.01 2.99 24.00
C ASP A 91 7.92 2.21 24.96
N GLN A 92 8.58 1.15 24.47
CA GLN A 92 9.55 0.39 25.26
C GLN A 92 10.72 1.27 25.70
N VAL A 93 11.37 1.97 24.77
CA VAL A 93 12.52 2.83 25.07
C VAL A 93 12.15 3.95 26.06
N ILE A 94 10.98 4.57 25.86
CA ILE A 94 10.49 5.62 26.75
C ILE A 94 10.26 5.05 28.16
N ASN A 95 9.58 3.91 28.27
CA ASN A 95 9.29 3.28 29.57
C ASN A 95 10.57 2.86 30.30
N GLU A 96 11.55 2.29 29.60
CA GLU A 96 12.85 1.94 30.17
C GLU A 96 13.57 3.18 30.73
N ASN A 97 13.58 4.28 29.97
CA ASN A 97 14.21 5.53 30.40
C ASN A 97 13.48 6.18 31.58
N VAL A 98 12.14 6.16 31.57
CA VAL A 98 11.32 6.66 32.69
C VAL A 98 11.59 5.85 33.96
N GLU A 99 11.64 4.52 33.88
CA GLU A 99 11.92 3.68 35.04
C GLU A 99 13.36 3.87 35.55
N GLN A 100 14.33 4.09 34.66
CA GLN A 100 15.70 4.42 35.06
C GLN A 100 15.74 5.76 35.82
N HIS A 101 15.11 6.80 35.29
CA HIS A 101 15.04 8.09 35.96
C HIS A 101 14.28 8.01 37.30
N ARG A 102 13.22 7.20 37.38
CA ARG A 102 12.48 6.95 38.63
C ARG A 102 13.36 6.30 39.69
N LYS A 103 14.19 5.32 39.31
CA LYS A 103 15.16 4.67 40.22
C LYS A 103 16.20 5.67 40.74
N GLU A 104 16.74 6.50 39.86
CA GLU A 104 17.70 7.53 40.26
C GLU A 104 17.09 8.59 41.19
N LEU A 105 15.85 9.04 40.91
CA LEU A 105 15.13 9.95 41.80
C LEU A 105 14.92 9.34 43.18
N ASN A 106 14.49 8.08 43.26
CA ASN A 106 14.32 7.39 44.54
C ASN A 106 15.65 7.28 45.31
N ARG A 107 16.76 6.99 44.60
CA ARG A 107 18.10 6.95 45.20
C ARG A 107 18.51 8.31 45.78
N ILE A 108 18.26 9.38 45.04
CA ILE A 108 18.53 10.75 45.50
C ILE A 108 17.66 11.10 46.70
N HIS A 109 16.38 10.76 46.67
CA HIS A 109 15.45 11.02 47.78
C HIS A 109 15.91 10.33 49.07
N LEU A 110 16.30 9.05 49.00
CA LEU A 110 16.84 8.33 50.15
C LEU A 110 18.07 9.05 50.73
N LYS A 111 19.00 9.45 49.86
CA LYS A 111 20.21 10.17 50.28
C LYS A 111 19.88 11.52 50.93
N ILE A 112 18.88 12.24 50.43
CA ILE A 112 18.42 13.49 51.05
C ILE A 112 17.87 13.20 52.45
N THR A 113 16.99 12.20 52.59
CA THR A 113 16.43 11.80 53.89
C THR A 113 17.53 11.44 54.90
N ASP A 114 18.53 10.66 54.49
CA ASP A 114 19.65 10.28 55.35
C ASP A 114 20.46 11.51 55.79
N LEU A 115 20.76 12.43 54.88
CA LEU A 115 21.48 13.67 55.19
C LEU A 115 20.67 14.58 56.12
N THR A 116 19.36 14.71 55.91
CA THR A 116 18.47 15.48 56.78
C THR A 116 18.45 14.91 58.20
N ASN A 117 18.36 13.58 58.33
CA ASN A 117 18.40 12.92 59.64
C ASN A 117 19.75 13.12 60.35
N ALA A 118 20.86 12.99 59.63
CA ALA A 118 22.19 13.22 60.19
C ALA A 118 22.40 14.68 60.63
N GLN A 119 21.88 15.64 59.84
CA GLN A 119 21.92 17.05 60.19
C GLN A 119 21.10 17.36 61.44
N GLU A 120 19.91 16.75 61.58
CA GLU A 120 19.07 16.93 62.77
C GLU A 120 19.74 16.38 64.03
N ALA A 121 20.33 15.18 63.96
CA ALA A 121 21.09 14.61 65.07
C ALA A 121 22.26 15.52 65.48
N THR A 122 23.03 16.02 64.50
CA THR A 122 24.14 16.96 64.77
C THR A 122 23.65 18.25 65.43
N ARG A 123 22.49 18.77 65.01
CA ARG A 123 21.88 19.95 65.64
C ARG A 123 21.51 19.70 67.10
N GLN A 124 20.90 18.55 67.39
CA GLN A 124 20.55 18.15 68.76
C GLN A 124 21.78 17.99 69.66
N ASP A 125 22.88 17.46 69.12
CA ASP A 125 24.15 17.35 69.84
C ASP A 125 24.73 18.74 70.17
N ILE A 126 24.70 19.67 69.22
CA ILE A 126 25.13 21.06 69.43
C ILE A 126 24.27 21.74 70.50
N ASP A 127 22.95 21.59 70.45
CA ASP A 127 22.05 22.18 71.44
C ASP A 127 22.32 21.63 72.85
N SER A 128 22.60 20.32 72.96
CA SER A 128 22.96 19.65 74.22
C SER A 128 24.32 20.15 74.77
N LEU A 129 25.31 20.32 73.89
CA LEU A 129 26.61 20.90 74.26
C LEU A 129 26.46 22.34 74.73
N ASN A 130 25.70 23.17 74.01
CA ASN A 130 25.43 24.57 74.39
C ASN A 130 24.73 24.66 75.76
N ALA A 131 23.75 23.79 76.01
CA ALA A 131 23.06 23.71 77.29
C ALA A 131 24.00 23.33 78.45
N THR A 132 25.09 22.60 78.18
CA THR A 132 26.09 22.21 79.18
C THR A 132 27.18 23.28 79.36
N ILE A 133 27.63 23.91 78.28
CA ILE A 133 28.68 24.94 78.31
C ILE A 133 28.19 26.21 79.02
N HIS A 134 26.94 26.62 78.80
CA HIS A 134 26.40 27.84 79.39
C HIS A 134 26.45 27.87 80.94
N PRO A 135 26.00 26.83 81.67
CA PRO A 135 26.15 26.78 83.12
C PRO A 135 27.61 26.67 83.56
N LEU A 136 28.45 25.87 82.88
CA LEU A 136 29.88 25.80 83.20
C LEU A 136 30.57 27.16 83.10
N LYS A 137 30.27 27.93 82.05
CA LYS A 137 30.77 29.30 81.88
C LYS A 137 30.26 30.22 83.00
N SER A 138 29.00 30.08 83.40
CA SER A 138 28.45 30.86 84.50
C SER A 138 29.09 30.51 85.85
N GLU A 139 29.41 29.24 86.09
CA GLU A 139 30.11 28.83 87.31
C GLU A 139 31.56 29.31 87.31
N MET A 140 32.26 29.23 86.18
CA MET A 140 33.64 29.70 86.05
C MET A 140 33.76 31.22 86.33
N ASN A 141 32.83 32.02 85.82
CA ASN A 141 32.75 33.46 86.08
C ASN A 141 32.46 33.82 87.55
N LYS A 142 32.00 32.88 88.38
CA LYS A 142 31.79 33.11 89.83
C LYS A 142 33.05 32.82 90.66
N ILE A 143 34.05 32.17 90.06
CA ILE A 143 35.28 31.71 90.74
C ILE A 143 36.45 32.65 90.40
N GLU A 144 36.39 33.38 89.28
CA GLU A 144 37.24 34.56 88.98
C GLU A 144 36.77 35.81 89.75
#